data_AF-A0A2V8TGE7-F1
#
_entry.id   AF-A0A2V8TGE7-F1
#
_cell.length_a   1.000
_cell.length_b   1.000
_cell.length_c   1.000
_cell.angle_alpha   90.00
_cell.angle_beta   90.00
_cell.angle_gamma   90.00
#
_symmetry.space_group_name_H-M   'P 1'
#
loop_
_entity.id
_entity.type
_entity.pdbx_description
1 polymer ?
#
loop_
_entity_poly.entity_id
_entity_poly.type
_entity_poly.pdbx_seq_one_letter_code
_entity_poly.pdbx_strand_id
1 'polypeptide(L)' 'MAGFRFRLTSDGFAVSTNGKIHSVTIPAGSTVTVTSGPFDGIRLVDVEWEGQSLMMFTAELREQGYKLACEGVPSPK' A
#
# COMPACT_ATOMS: atom_id res chain seq x y z
N MET A 1 -4.52 -12.79 -5.90
CA MET A 1 -5.14 -12.13 -4.72
C MET A 1 -4.69 -10.68 -4.73
N ALA A 2 -5.53 -9.79 -5.27
CA ALA A 2 -5.27 -8.35 -5.40
C ALA A 2 -6.47 -7.61 -4.79
N GLY A 3 -6.23 -6.49 -4.10
CA GLY A 3 -7.31 -5.69 -3.50
C GLY A 3 -7.24 -5.47 -1.98
N PHE A 4 -6.08 -5.69 -1.35
CA PHE A 4 -5.90 -5.30 0.05
C PHE A 4 -5.56 -3.81 0.13
N ARG A 5 -6.36 -3.05 0.89
CA ARG A 5 -6.10 -1.65 1.17
C ARG A 5 -5.40 -1.52 2.51
N PHE A 6 -4.38 -0.68 2.57
CA PHE A 6 -3.66 -0.34 3.79
C PHE A 6 -3.74 1.15 3.99
N ARG A 7 -3.98 1.59 5.22
CA ARG A 7 -3.86 2.99 5.59
C ARG A 7 -2.58 3.18 6.39
N LEU A 8 -1.74 4.08 5.92
CA LEU A 8 -0.49 4.40 6.59
C LEU A 8 -0.74 5.22 7.85
N THR A 9 -0.07 4.87 8.94
CA THR A 9 -0.06 5.60 10.21
C THR A 9 1.11 6.58 10.30
N SER A 10 2.16 6.37 9.51
CA SER A 10 3.32 7.25 9.36
C SER A 10 3.68 7.41 7.88
N ASP A 11 4.61 8.32 7.58
CA ASP A 11 5.09 8.54 6.21
C ASP A 11 5.80 7.30 5.69
N GLY A 12 5.27 6.70 4.63
CA GLY A 12 5.80 5.47 4.04
C GLY A 12 6.66 5.75 2.81
N PHE A 13 7.68 4.92 2.59
CA PHE A 13 8.53 5.02 1.41
C PHE A 13 8.11 4.06 0.30
N ALA A 14 7.92 4.61 -0.90
CA ALA A 14 7.62 3.88 -2.11
C ALA A 14 8.60 4.27 -3.24
N VAL A 15 8.64 3.46 -4.29
CA VAL A 15 9.46 3.67 -5.47
C VAL A 15 8.54 3.67 -6.69
N SER A 16 8.54 4.78 -7.43
CA SER A 16 7.87 4.84 -8.72
C SER A 16 8.78 4.25 -9.78
N THR A 17 8.28 3.29 -10.55
CA THR A 17 8.97 2.67 -11.68
C THR A 17 8.36 3.06 -13.03
N ASN A 18 7.33 3.92 -13.02
CA ASN A 18 6.67 4.37 -14.25
C ASN A 18 7.56 5.38 -15.00
N GLY A 19 8.35 4.88 -15.94
CA GLY A 19 9.29 5.65 -16.77
C GLY A 19 10.67 5.83 -16.12
N LYS A 20 10.76 6.62 -15.04
CA LYS A 20 12.03 6.87 -14.33
C LYS A 20 11.93 6.39 -12.89
N ILE A 21 12.89 5.58 -12.47
CA ILE A 21 12.98 5.10 -11.09
C ILE A 21 13.28 6.28 -10.17
N HIS A 22 12.34 6.60 -9.29
CA HIS A 22 12.51 7.61 -8.24
C HIS A 22 11.74 7.22 -6.98
N SER A 23 12.25 7.64 -5.82
CA SER A 23 11.58 7.47 -4.54
C SER A 23 10.42 8.44 -4.41
N VAL A 24 9.32 7.96 -3.85
CA VAL A 24 8.10 8.71 -3.51
C VAL A 24 7.82 8.50 -2.04
N THR A 25 7.58 9.59 -1.32
CA THR A 25 7.13 9.52 0.09
C THR A 25 5.62 9.67 0.10
N ILE A 26 4.94 8.66 0.66
CA ILE A 26 3.49 8.64 0.82
C ILE A 26 3.18 9.16 2.23
N PRO A 27 2.49 10.28 2.38
CA PRO A 27 2.27 10.89 3.68
C PRO A 27 1.36 10.03 4.57
N ALA A 28 1.57 10.11 5.88
CA ALA A 28 0.73 9.46 6.88
C ALA A 28 -0.76 9.77 6.66
N GLY A 29 -1.61 8.78 6.93
CA GLY A 29 -3.06 8.87 6.72
C GLY A 29 -3.52 8.53 5.31
N SER A 30 -2.60 8.43 4.35
CA SER A 30 -2.88 7.98 2.98
C SER A 30 -3.30 6.52 2.92
N THR A 31 -4.14 6.20 1.94
CA THR A 31 -4.56 4.82 1.66
C THR A 31 -3.87 4.32 0.40
N VAL A 32 -3.23 3.16 0.51
CA VAL A 32 -2.54 2.48 -0.59
C VAL A 32 -3.21 1.14 -0.85
N THR A 33 -3.31 0.74 -2.12
CA THR A 33 -3.95 -0.53 -2.50
C THR A 33 -2.90 -1.47 -3.05
N VAL A 34 -2.72 -2.65 -2.45
CA VAL A 34 -1.82 -3.68 -2.99
C VAL A 34 -2.49 -4.32 -4.20
N THR A 35 -1.92 -4.10 -5.39
CA THR A 35 -2.45 -4.58 -6.67
C THR A 35 -1.78 -5.88 -7.10
N SER A 36 -0.51 -6.09 -6.77
CA SER A 36 0.24 -7.28 -7.18
C SER A 36 1.46 -7.52 -6.29
N GLY A 37 1.93 -8.76 -6.29
CA GLY A 37 3.15 -9.19 -5.61
C GLY A 37 2.91 -10.24 -4.51
N PRO A 38 3.89 -11.12 -4.26
CA PRO A 38 3.83 -12.06 -3.16
C PRO A 38 3.89 -11.29 -1.84
N PHE A 39 2.80 -11.29 -1.08
CA PHE A 39 2.72 -10.68 0.25
C PHE A 39 3.40 -11.56 1.33
N ASP A 40 4.47 -12.26 0.97
CA ASP A 40 5.19 -13.18 1.86
C ASP A 40 6.69 -12.84 1.87
N GLY A 41 7.16 -12.26 2.98
CA GLY A 41 8.55 -11.87 3.24
C GLY A 41 8.83 -10.35 3.20
N ILE A 42 10.11 -9.99 3.12
CA ILE A 42 10.65 -8.62 2.93
C ILE A 42 10.79 -8.38 1.42
N ARG A 43 9.67 -8.24 0.72
CA ARG A 43 9.66 -8.07 -0.74
C ARG A 43 8.95 -6.77 -1.12
N LEU A 44 9.31 -6.25 -2.29
CA LEU A 44 8.56 -5.17 -2.92
C LEU A 44 7.24 -5.74 -3.44
N VAL A 45 6.16 -5.03 -3.14
CA VAL A 45 4.83 -5.28 -3.70
C VAL A 45 4.42 -4.09 -4.55
N ASP A 46 3.67 -4.37 -5.59
CA ASP A 46 3.05 -3.34 -6.41
C ASP A 46 1.84 -2.79 -5.64
N VAL A 47 1.85 -1.48 -5.47
CA VAL A 47 0.79 -0.72 -4.81
C VAL A 47 0.28 0.37 -5.74
N GLU A 48 -0.98 0.72 -5.58
CA GLU A 48 -1.59 1.87 -6.22
C GLU A 48 -1.88 2.92 -5.14
N TRP A 49 -1.42 4.15 -5.40
CA TRP A 49 -1.66 5.31 -4.56
C TRP A 49 -1.99 6.51 -5.46
N GLU A 50 -3.14 7.16 -5.23
CA GLU A 50 -3.63 8.28 -6.04
C GLU A 50 -3.64 8.02 -7.57
N GLY A 51 -3.90 6.77 -7.97
CA GLY A 51 -3.88 6.35 -9.37
C GLY A 51 -2.48 6.17 -9.96
N GLN A 52 -1.42 6.25 -9.13
CA GLN A 52 -0.05 5.94 -9.51
C GLN A 52 0.32 4.53 -9.06
N SER A 53 0.84 3.74 -9.99
CA SER A 53 1.45 2.45 -9.68
C SER A 53 2.86 2.66 -9.12
N LEU A 54 3.06 2.27 -7.87
CA LEU A 54 4.31 2.36 -7.13
C LEU A 54 4.70 0.98 -6.62
N MET A 55 5.95 0.83 -6.20
CA MET A 55 6.44 -0.33 -5.47
C MET A 55 6.74 0.06 -4.03
N MET A 56 6.24 -0.72 -3.08
CA MET A 56 6.45 -0.46 -1.65
C MET A 56 6.90 -1.75 -0.96
N PHE A 57 7.71 -1.64 0.08
CA PHE A 57 8.08 -2.81 0.88
C PHE A 57 6.89 -3.29 1.70
N THR A 58 6.67 -4.60 1.74
CA THR A 58 5.68 -5.22 2.63
C THR A 58 5.93 -4.90 4.11
N ALA A 59 7.19 -4.72 4.52
CA ALA A 59 7.55 -4.33 5.88
C ALA A 59 6.99 -2.96 6.23
N GLU A 60 7.13 -1.97 5.36
CA GLU A 60 6.55 -0.63 5.53
C GLU A 60 5.03 -0.72 5.73
N LEU A 61 4.33 -1.50 4.90
CA LEU A 61 2.89 -1.69 5.04
C LEU A 61 2.47 -2.39 6.33
N ARG A 62 3.33 -3.25 6.90
CA ARG A 62 3.05 -4.01 8.14
C ARG A 62 3.42 -3.23 9.40
N GLU A 63 4.50 -2.46 9.36
CA GLU A 63 5.04 -1.71 10.50
C GLU A 63 4.38 -0.32 10.61
N GLN A 64 4.09 0.29 9.47
CA GLN A 64 3.61 1.67 9.36
C GLN A 64 2.20 1.77 8.79
N GLY A 65 1.54 0.64 8.59
CA GLY A 65 0.20 0.61 8.04
C GLY A 65 -0.67 -0.41 8.76
N TYR A 66 -1.98 -0.17 8.74
CA TYR A 66 -2.96 -1.18 9.10
C TYR A 66 -3.80 -1.53 7.88
N LYS A 67 -4.11 -2.82 7.78
CA LYS A 67 -4.98 -3.34 6.73
C LYS A 67 -6.39 -2.82 6.98
N LEU A 68 -6.90 -2.05 6.02
CA LEU A 68 -8.34 -1.80 5.92
C LEU A 68 -8.94 -3.11 5.42
N ALA A 69 -9.65 -3.83 6.30
CA ALA A 69 -10.45 -4.97 5.88
C ALA A 69 -11.38 -4.52 4.74
N CYS A 70 -11.70 -5.43 3.80
CA CYS A 70 -12.78 -5.19 2.86
C CYS A 70 -13.96 -4.62 3.65
N GLU A 71 -14.41 -3.42 3.26
CA GLU A 71 -15.65 -2.85 3.75
C GLU A 71 -16.78 -3.75 3.23
N GLY A 72 -16.99 -4.87 3.93
CA GLY A 72 -18.33 -5.38 4.09
C GLY A 72 -19.06 -4.30 4.85
N VAL A 73 -19.99 -3.65 4.15
CA VAL A 73 -21.06 -2.78 4.64
C VAL A 73 -21.21 -2.81 6.17
N PRO A 74 -21.21 -1.67 6.87
CA PRO A 74 -21.53 -1.68 8.29
C PRO A 74 -22.94 -2.28 8.46
N SER A 75 -23.03 -3.48 9.06
CA SER A 75 -24.32 -4.06 9.44
C SER A 75 -25.02 -3.12 10.40
N PRO A 76 -26.19 -2.56 10.07
CA PRO A 76 -27.04 -1.93 11.06
C PRO A 76 -27.90 -3.01 11.70
N LYS A 77 -27.65 -3.32 12.98
CA LYS A 77 -28.67 -3.58 14.00
C LYS A 77 -28.05 -3.77 15.38
#